data_AF-A0A535LFI0-F1
#
_entry.id   AF-A0A535LFI0-F1
#
_cell.length_a   1.000
_cell.length_b   1.000
_cell.length_c   1.000
_cell.angle_alpha   90.00
_cell.angle_beta   90.00
_cell.angle_gamma   90.00
#
_symmetry.space_group_name_H-M   'P 1'
#
loop_
_entity.id
_entity.type
_entity.pdbx_description
1 polymer ?
#
loop_
_entity_poly.entity_id
_entity_poly.type
_entity_poly.pdbx_seq_one_letter_code
_entity_poly.pdbx_strand_id
1 'polypeptide(L)'
;MEAKAVREVRSHEQAALEDVFFGQSVILWARWSVILAGAVLVLWTSTTVAQLTRTFPFFLVLMAMNFFLHGRYVMGSPLNRSVVVAASVADLVLITAIVVFWPGAAGLRNPVGAR
;
A
#
# COMPACT_ATOMS: atom_id res chain seq x y z
N MET A 1 -12.09 -51.47 2.65
CA MET A 1 -12.34 -50.02 2.76
C MET A 1 -11.35 -49.32 1.86
N GLU A 2 -11.82 -48.85 0.70
CA GLU A 2 -11.01 -48.13 -0.29
C GLU A 2 -10.68 -46.75 0.28
N ALA A 3 -9.38 -46.43 0.39
CA ALA A 3 -8.94 -45.10 0.75
C ALA A 3 -9.35 -44.16 -0.39
N LYS A 4 -10.42 -43.38 -0.15
CA LYS A 4 -10.87 -42.33 -1.06
C LYS A 4 -9.73 -41.33 -1.22
N ALA A 5 -8.95 -41.46 -2.30
CA ALA A 5 -7.91 -40.51 -2.65
C ALA A 5 -8.56 -39.13 -2.65
N VAL A 6 -8.11 -38.25 -1.75
CA VAL A 6 -8.52 -36.85 -1.72
C VAL A 6 -8.05 -36.29 -3.05
N ARG A 7 -8.95 -36.20 -4.02
CA ARG A 7 -8.69 -35.58 -5.30
C ARG A 7 -8.29 -34.14 -5.00
N GLU A 8 -7.00 -33.83 -5.13
CA GLU A 8 -6.54 -32.45 -5.09
C GLU A 8 -7.38 -31.66 -6.09
N VAL A 9 -8.25 -30.79 -5.56
CA VAL A 9 -9.17 -30.00 -6.38
C VAL A 9 -8.38 -28.99 -7.22
N ARG A 10 -7.14 -28.67 -6.82
CA ARG A 10 -6.17 -27.78 -7.48
C ARG A 10 -4.73 -28.17 -7.17
N SER A 11 -3.82 -27.93 -8.12
CA SER A 11 -2.39 -28.09 -7.90
C SER A 11 -1.81 -26.94 -7.06
N HIS A 12 -0.70 -27.19 -6.38
CA HIS A 12 0.03 -26.17 -5.61
C HIS A 12 0.45 -24.96 -6.47
N GLU A 13 0.78 -25.16 -7.74
CA GLU A 13 1.14 -24.07 -8.65
C GLU A 13 -0.07 -23.17 -8.97
N GLN A 14 -1.25 -23.76 -9.17
CA GLN A 14 -2.50 -23.01 -9.35
C GLN A 14 -2.91 -22.26 -8.07
N ALA A 15 -2.62 -22.80 -6.89
CA ALA A 15 -2.79 -22.10 -5.62
C ALA A 15 -1.96 -20.81 -5.56
N ALA A 16 -0.65 -20.92 -5.84
CA ALA A 16 0.27 -19.78 -5.75
C ALA A 16 -0.03 -18.65 -6.76
N LEU A 17 -0.47 -19.00 -7.98
CA LEU A 17 -0.81 -18.00 -9.01
C LEU A 17 -2.05 -17.19 -8.63
N GLU A 18 -3.07 -17.84 -8.08
CA GLU A 18 -4.28 -17.16 -7.65
C GLU A 18 -4.03 -16.26 -6.43
N ASP A 19 -3.22 -16.68 -5.47
CA ASP A 19 -2.85 -15.85 -4.31
C ASP A 19 -2.18 -14.53 -4.76
N VAL A 20 -1.29 -14.61 -5.75
CA VAL A 20 -0.65 -13.41 -6.34
C VAL A 20 -1.69 -12.54 -7.05
N PHE A 21 -2.60 -13.15 -7.81
CA PHE A 21 -3.64 -12.42 -8.55
C PHE A 21 -4.62 -11.69 -7.62
N PHE A 22 -5.16 -12.37 -6.61
CA PHE A 22 -6.07 -11.76 -5.63
C PHE A 22 -5.34 -10.78 -4.71
N GLY A 23 -4.12 -11.12 -4.28
CA GLY A 23 -3.28 -10.25 -3.46
C GLY A 23 -2.92 -8.93 -4.16
N GLN A 24 -2.71 -8.96 -5.49
CA GLN A 24 -2.39 -7.76 -6.26
C GLN A 24 -3.51 -6.70 -6.19
N SER A 25 -4.77 -7.12 -6.24
CA SER A 25 -5.91 -6.20 -6.07
C SER A 25 -5.93 -5.54 -4.70
N VAL A 26 -5.73 -6.33 -3.64
CA VAL A 26 -5.71 -5.84 -2.26
C VAL A 26 -4.58 -4.83 -2.05
N ILE A 27 -3.37 -5.14 -2.56
CA ILE A 27 -2.21 -4.25 -2.49
C ILE A 27 -2.49 -2.92 -3.21
N LEU A 28 -3.09 -2.97 -4.40
CA LEU A 28 -3.46 -1.75 -5.14
C LEU A 28 -4.41 -0.85 -4.35
N TRP A 29 -5.43 -1.43 -3.70
CA TRP A 29 -6.37 -0.67 -2.87
C TRP A 29 -5.71 -0.11 -1.60
N ALA A 30 -4.89 -0.90 -0.91
CA ALA A 30 -4.16 -0.46 0.27
C ALA A 30 -3.27 0.77 -0.04
N ARG A 31 -2.62 0.78 -1.21
CA ARG A 31 -1.80 1.92 -1.67
C ARG A 31 -2.63 3.18 -1.86
N TRP A 32 -3.80 3.08 -2.50
CA TRP A 32 -4.72 4.21 -2.64
C TRP A 32 -5.15 4.76 -1.28
N SER A 33 -5.41 3.90 -0.30
CA SER A 33 -5.73 4.32 1.07
C SER A 33 -4.58 5.08 1.73
N VAL A 34 -3.33 4.62 1.58
CA VAL A 34 -2.15 5.30 2.13
C VAL A 34 -1.90 6.65 1.48
N ILE A 35 -1.97 6.73 0.14
CA ILE A 35 -1.82 7.99 -0.59
C ILE A 35 -2.88 8.99 -0.16
N LEU A 36 -4.14 8.57 -0.09
CA LEU A 36 -5.26 9.41 0.34
C LEU A 36 -5.09 9.89 1.78
N ALA A 37 -4.80 8.98 2.71
CA ALA A 37 -4.58 9.33 4.11
C ALA A 37 -3.42 10.31 4.29
N GLY A 38 -2.30 10.08 3.59
CA GLY A 38 -1.16 10.98 3.60
C GLY A 38 -1.50 12.36 3.02
N ALA A 39 -2.24 12.41 1.92
CA ALA A 39 -2.66 13.68 1.31
C ALA A 39 -3.59 14.47 2.24
N VAL A 40 -4.58 13.80 2.83
CA VAL A 40 -5.49 14.41 3.82
C VAL A 40 -4.72 14.93 5.01
N LEU A 41 -3.78 14.14 5.54
CA LEU A 41 -2.94 14.55 6.66
C LEU A 41 -2.12 15.80 6.32
N VAL A 42 -1.45 15.82 5.18
CA VAL A 42 -0.62 16.96 4.78
C VAL A 42 -1.46 18.22 4.60
N LEU A 43 -2.65 18.10 4.02
CA LEU A 43 -3.60 19.21 3.94
C LEU A 43 -4.06 19.67 5.33
N TRP A 44 -4.27 18.73 6.27
CA TRP A 44 -4.68 19.02 7.64
C TRP A 44 -3.59 19.71 8.46
N THR A 45 -2.32 19.33 8.26
CA THR A 45 -1.20 19.83 9.08
C THR A 45 -0.47 21.04 8.48
N SER A 46 -0.62 21.27 7.18
CA SER A 46 0.06 22.39 6.51
C SER A 46 -0.53 23.73 6.95
N THR A 47 0.32 24.64 7.41
CA THR A 47 -0.07 25.99 7.81
C THR A 47 0.25 27.03 6.75
N THR A 48 1.00 26.66 5.71
CA THR A 48 1.44 27.56 4.65
C THR A 48 1.38 26.87 3.28
N VAL A 49 1.15 27.66 2.23
CA VAL A 49 1.21 27.18 0.84
C VAL A 49 2.58 26.62 0.51
N ALA A 50 3.66 27.23 1.03
CA ALA A 50 5.03 26.80 0.77
C ALA A 50 5.31 25.38 1.29
N GLN A 51 4.75 24.97 2.43
CA GLN A 51 4.86 23.59 2.92
C GLN A 51 4.15 22.62 1.98
N LEU A 52 2.93 22.96 1.56
CA LEU A 52 2.17 22.12 0.63
C LEU A 52 2.91 21.96 -0.70
N THR A 53 3.45 23.03 -1.27
CA THR A 53 4.22 23.00 -2.52
C THR A 53 5.48 22.14 -2.43
N ARG A 54 6.16 22.10 -1.26
CA ARG A 54 7.35 21.25 -1.07
C ARG A 54 6.99 19.77 -0.97
N THR A 55 5.85 19.44 -0.37
CA THR A 55 5.42 18.05 -0.18
C THR A 55 4.68 17.49 -1.40
N PHE A 56 4.09 18.35 -2.24
CA PHE A 56 3.33 17.94 -3.43
C PHE A 56 4.09 17.04 -4.42
N PRO A 57 5.37 17.30 -4.78
CA PRO A 57 6.14 16.43 -5.68
C PRO A 57 6.26 14.99 -5.19
N PHE A 58 6.37 14.78 -3.87
CA PHE A 58 6.44 13.45 -3.28
C PHE A 58 5.15 12.66 -3.55
N PHE A 59 3.98 13.27 -3.34
CA PHE A 59 2.70 12.64 -3.68
C PHE A 59 2.52 12.43 -5.17
N LEU A 60 2.98 13.36 -6.02
CA LEU A 60 2.93 13.17 -7.47
C LEU A 60 3.71 11.94 -7.92
N VAL A 61 4.92 11.74 -7.38
CA VAL A 61 5.73 10.55 -7.67
C VAL A 61 5.02 9.27 -7.22
N LEU A 62 4.49 9.26 -5.99
CA LEU A 62 3.73 8.12 -5.47
C LEU A 62 2.49 7.81 -6.32
N MET A 63 1.74 8.84 -6.70
CA MET A 63 0.56 8.73 -7.55
C MET A 63 0.91 8.22 -8.95
N ALA A 64 1.97 8.74 -9.57
CA ALA A 64 2.42 8.31 -10.90
C ALA A 64 2.84 6.83 -10.91
N MET A 65 3.63 6.41 -9.92
CA MET A 65 3.99 4.99 -9.75
C MET A 65 2.74 4.12 -9.55
N ASN A 66 1.80 4.58 -8.72
CA ASN A 66 0.58 3.84 -8.44
C ASN A 66 -0.34 3.73 -9.67
N PHE A 67 -0.51 4.82 -10.42
CA PHE A 67 -1.29 4.82 -11.67
C PHE A 67 -0.68 3.92 -12.73
N PHE A 68 0.64 3.89 -12.85
CA PHE A 68 1.33 2.99 -13.79
C PHE A 68 1.04 1.51 -13.46
N LEU A 69 1.21 1.12 -12.19
CA LEU A 69 0.93 -0.25 -11.74
C LEU A 69 -0.55 -0.61 -11.89
N HIS A 70 -1.47 0.31 -11.56
CA HIS A 70 -2.90 0.12 -11.71
C HIS A 70 -3.33 0.00 -13.17
N GLY A 71 -2.81 0.86 -14.06
CA GLY A 71 -3.09 0.79 -15.49
C GLY A 71 -2.65 -0.53 -16.10
N ARG A 72 -1.47 -1.04 -15.71
CA ARG A 72 -0.97 -2.36 -16.14
C ARG A 72 -1.85 -3.52 -15.66
N TYR A 73 -2.38 -3.42 -14.44
CA TYR A 73 -3.36 -4.38 -13.92
C TYR A 73 -4.67 -4.35 -14.73
N VAL A 74 -5.24 -3.17 -14.96
CA VAL A 74 -6.51 -3.01 -15.71
C VAL A 74 -6.37 -3.44 -17.17
N MET A 75 -5.20 -3.25 -17.79
CA MET A 75 -4.92 -3.70 -19.15
C MET A 75 -4.73 -5.23 -19.28
N GLY A 76 -4.95 -6.01 -18.22
CA GLY A 76 -4.85 -7.47 -18.26
C GLY A 76 -3.42 -7.96 -18.51
N SER A 77 -2.42 -7.10 -18.32
CA SER A 77 -1.01 -7.41 -18.46
C SER A 77 -0.39 -7.60 -17.07
N PRO A 78 -0.54 -8.79 -16.45
CA PRO A 78 -0.11 -9.03 -15.08
C PRO A 78 1.36 -8.66 -14.93
N LEU A 79 1.65 -7.90 -13.88
CA LEU A 79 3.03 -7.52 -13.57
C LEU A 79 3.82 -8.76 -13.18
N ASN A 80 5.10 -8.77 -13.55
CA ASN A 80 6.01 -9.78 -13.06
C ASN A 80 6.07 -9.72 -11.53
N ARG A 81 6.19 -10.91 -10.90
CA ARG A 81 6.22 -11.06 -9.44
C ARG A 81 7.24 -10.13 -8.76
N SER A 82 8.38 -9.89 -9.42
CA SER A 82 9.43 -9.00 -8.93
C SER A 82 8.99 -7.55 -8.78
N VAL A 83 8.18 -7.00 -9.70
CA VAL A 83 7.70 -5.62 -9.57
C VAL A 83 6.66 -5.50 -8.46
N VAL A 84 5.78 -6.49 -8.30
CA VAL A 84 4.83 -6.52 -7.19
C VAL A 84 5.57 -6.51 -5.85
N VAL A 85 6.59 -7.37 -5.71
CA VAL A 85 7.42 -7.43 -4.49
C VAL A 85 8.19 -6.12 -4.26
N ALA A 86 8.84 -5.58 -5.29
CA ALA A 86 9.57 -4.32 -5.17
C ALA A 86 8.65 -3.16 -4.76
N ALA A 87 7.45 -3.10 -5.33
CA ALA A 87 6.44 -2.12 -4.97
C ALA A 87 5.98 -2.25 -3.51
N SER A 88 5.75 -3.48 -3.03
CA SER A 88 5.40 -3.75 -1.62
C SER A 88 6.52 -3.38 -0.65
N VAL A 89 7.79 -3.65 -1.00
CA VAL A 89 8.95 -3.23 -0.19
C VAL A 89 9.03 -1.70 -0.12
N ALA A 90 8.83 -1.02 -1.25
CA ALA A 90 8.80 0.44 -1.27
C ALA A 90 7.69 1.02 -0.38
N ASP A 91 6.49 0.43 -0.39
CA ASP A 91 5.39 0.84 0.50
C ASP A 91 5.73 0.63 1.97
N LEU A 92 6.35 -0.50 2.31
CA LEU A 92 6.75 -0.79 3.69
C LEU A 92 7.79 0.22 4.18
N VAL A 93 8.79 0.54 3.36
CA VAL A 93 9.80 1.57 3.67
C VAL A 93 9.14 2.93 3.85
N LEU A 94 8.19 3.27 2.97
CA LEU A 94 7.46 4.54 3.01
C LEU A 94 6.65 4.69 4.29
N ILE A 95 5.83 3.70 4.62
CA ILE A 95 5.00 3.69 5.84
C ILE A 95 5.91 3.76 7.07
N THR A 96 7.01 3.01 7.07
CA THR A 96 7.99 3.03 8.16
C THR A 96 8.59 4.43 8.33
N ALA A 97 9.00 5.08 7.24
CA ALA A 97 9.52 6.44 7.30
C ALA A 97 8.47 7.43 7.83
N ILE A 98 7.22 7.35 7.37
CA ILE A 98 6.12 8.20 7.85
C ILE A 98 5.95 8.03 9.37
N VAL A 99 5.98 6.80 9.89
CA VAL A 99 5.81 6.51 11.32
C VAL A 99 7.02 6.97 12.13
N VAL A 100 8.25 6.69 11.67
CA VAL A 100 9.49 7.04 12.38
C VAL A 100 9.70 8.55 12.45
N PHE A 101 9.42 9.26 11.36
CA PHE A 101 9.57 10.71 11.30
C PHE A 101 8.30 11.45 11.71
N TRP A 102 7.29 10.76 12.23
CA TRP A 102 6.09 11.38 12.74
C TRP A 102 6.45 12.25 13.96
N PRO A 103 6.30 13.59 13.89
CA PRO A 103 6.77 14.48 14.95
C PRO A 103 5.93 14.40 16.24
N GLY A 104 4.92 13.52 16.29
CA GLY A 104 4.09 13.29 17.47
C GLY A 104 3.13 14.45 17.74
N ALA A 105 1.87 14.29 17.34
CA ALA A 105 0.79 15.01 17.98
C ALA A 105 0.19 14.08 19.04
N ALA A 106 0.07 14.54 20.28
CA ALA A 106 -0.77 13.85 21.27
C ALA A 106 -2.18 13.71 20.66
N GLY A 107 -2.60 12.47 20.40
CA GLY A 107 -3.96 12.21 19.93
C GLY A 107 -4.99 12.82 20.88
N LEU A 108 -6.20 13.11 20.35
CA LEU A 108 -7.41 13.63 21.04
C LEU A 108 -7.25 13.69 22.56
N ARG A 109 -6.64 14.77 23.09
CA ARG A 109 -6.41 15.07 24.52
C ARG A 109 -6.62 13.85 25.43
N ASN A 110 -5.77 12.83 25.35
CA ASN A 110 -5.90 11.66 26.21
C ASN A 110 -5.33 12.02 27.60
N PRO A 111 -6.14 12.13 28.66
CA PRO A 111 -5.67 12.56 29.98
C PRO A 111 -4.76 11.54 30.68
N VAL A 112 -4.51 10.37 30.07
CA VAL A 112 -3.77 9.26 30.70
C VAL A 112 -2.23 9.43 30.60
N GLY A 113 -1.73 10.42 29.86
CA GLY A 113 -0.28 10.61 29.63
C GLY A 113 0.43 11.63 30.54
N ALA A 114 -0.23 12.19 31.55
CA ALA A 114 0.39 13.13 32.48
C ALA A 114 0.67 12.45 33.83
N ARG A 115 1.77 11.70 33.90
CA ARG A 115 2.47 11.35 35.14
C ARG A 115 3.96 11.40 34.90
#